data_AF-A0A382N7Z6-F1
#
_entry.id   AF-A0A382N7Z6-F1
#
_cell.length_a   1.000
_cell.length_b   1.000
_cell.length_c   1.000
_cell.angle_alpha   90.00
_cell.angle_beta   90.00
_cell.angle_gamma   90.00
#
_symmetry.space_group_name_H-M   'P 1'
#
loop_
_entity.id
_entity.type
_entity.pdbx_description
1 polymer ?
#
loop_
_entity_poly.entity_id
_entity_poly.type
_entity_poly.pdbx_seq_one_letter_code
_entity_poly.pdbx_strand_id
1 'polypeptide(L)'
;MSTEKIKTSRASQTREQTKRKAVWTPPSSLDAPPAPAGFHHRWIRAETMGFTDTKNIAGRLRSGYELVRADAYPGSEYPVVTEGKYKGVIGVGGLLLARIPEEIVKARDEYFRKITQDRDDA
;
A
#
# COMPACT_ATOMS: atom_id res chain seq x y z
N MET A 1 26.82 -32.46 60.12
CA MET A 1 26.98 -31.17 59.40
C MET A 1 26.19 -31.28 58.12
N SER A 2 25.04 -30.62 58.06
CA SER A 2 24.02 -30.82 57.03
C SER A 2 24.04 -29.68 56.01
N THR A 3 23.94 -30.06 54.75
CA THR A 3 24.27 -29.32 53.52
C THR A 3 23.54 -27.99 53.35
N GLU A 4 24.26 -27.05 52.73
CA GLU A 4 24.03 -25.62 52.62
C GLU A 4 22.70 -25.20 51.97
N LYS A 5 22.08 -24.20 52.59
CA LYS A 5 21.01 -23.39 52.01
C LYS A 5 21.61 -22.44 50.97
N ILE A 6 21.29 -22.63 49.69
CA ILE A 6 21.33 -21.55 48.70
C ILE A 6 20.05 -21.63 47.87
N LYS A 7 19.01 -20.94 48.34
CA LYS A 7 17.78 -20.68 47.58
C LYS A 7 17.98 -19.35 46.85
N THR A 8 18.67 -19.38 45.71
CA THR A 8 18.75 -18.22 44.80
C THR A 8 17.40 -18.03 44.13
N SER A 9 16.56 -17.21 44.76
CA SER A 9 15.41 -16.57 44.14
C SER A 9 15.87 -15.47 43.18
N ARG A 10 15.17 -15.37 42.04
CA ARG A 10 15.20 -14.27 41.05
C ARG A 10 16.39 -14.26 40.09
N ALA A 11 16.19 -14.82 38.90
CA ALA A 11 16.58 -14.21 37.62
C ALA A 11 16.45 -15.25 36.50
N SER A 12 15.27 -15.33 35.88
CA SER A 12 15.10 -15.67 34.45
C SER A 12 13.64 -15.42 34.05
N GLN A 13 13.13 -14.23 34.36
CA GLN A 13 12.08 -13.63 33.54
C GLN A 13 12.79 -13.02 32.34
N THR A 14 13.26 -13.85 31.42
CA THR A 14 13.96 -13.35 30.24
C THR A 14 13.33 -13.97 29.02
N ARG A 15 12.63 -13.10 28.27
CA ARG A 15 12.28 -13.23 26.84
C ARG A 15 10.88 -13.72 26.46
N GLU A 16 9.85 -13.47 27.27
CA GLU A 16 8.45 -13.50 26.79
C GLU A 16 7.90 -12.12 26.40
N GLN A 17 8.60 -11.03 26.70
CA GLN A 17 8.46 -9.73 26.03
C GLN A 17 9.45 -9.75 24.84
N THR A 18 9.11 -9.66 23.56
CA THR A 18 8.09 -8.85 22.90
C THR A 18 7.81 -9.51 21.54
N LYS A 19 7.03 -10.59 21.47
CA LYS A 19 6.50 -11.03 20.17
C LYS A 19 5.50 -9.95 19.73
N ARG A 20 5.98 -8.97 18.95
CA ARG A 20 5.12 -8.02 18.24
C ARG A 20 4.02 -8.86 17.60
N LYS A 21 2.74 -8.57 17.90
CA LYS A 21 1.61 -9.24 17.25
C LYS A 21 1.95 -9.30 15.77
N ALA A 22 2.01 -10.50 15.20
CA ALA A 22 2.08 -10.65 13.76
C ALA A 22 0.74 -10.12 13.24
N VAL A 23 0.68 -8.81 13.00
CA VAL A 23 -0.44 -8.19 12.29
C VAL A 23 -0.42 -8.89 10.95
N TRP A 24 -1.45 -9.71 10.71
CA TRP A 24 -1.66 -10.30 9.40
C TRP A 24 -1.60 -9.16 8.41
N THR A 25 -0.50 -9.09 7.68
CA THR A 25 -0.27 -8.07 6.68
C THR A 25 -0.81 -8.70 5.42
N PRO A 26 -1.85 -8.13 4.78
CA PRO A 26 -2.33 -8.66 3.52
C PRO A 26 -1.14 -8.81 2.57
N PRO A 27 -1.11 -9.86 1.74
CA PRO A 27 0.00 -10.12 0.81
C PRO A 27 0.35 -8.80 0.13
N SER A 28 1.62 -8.40 0.27
CA SER A 28 2.04 -7.02 0.03
C SER A 28 1.49 -6.52 -1.29
N SER A 29 0.84 -5.34 -1.24
CA SER A 29 0.73 -4.51 -2.45
C SER A 29 2.10 -4.49 -3.10
N LEU A 30 2.17 -4.78 -4.40
CA LEU A 30 3.42 -4.79 -5.16
C LEU A 30 4.35 -3.67 -4.71
N ASP A 31 5.64 -3.99 -4.62
CA ASP A 31 6.67 -3.04 -4.20
C ASP A 31 6.60 -1.76 -5.05
N ALA A 32 6.53 -0.62 -4.38
CA ALA A 32 6.31 0.67 -5.00
C ALA A 32 7.22 1.71 -4.34
N PRO A 33 7.68 2.71 -5.11
CA PRO A 33 8.45 3.82 -4.55
C PRO A 33 7.66 4.52 -3.44
N PRO A 34 8.36 5.09 -2.44
CA PRO A 34 7.70 5.91 -1.43
C PRO A 34 7.00 7.10 -2.09
N ALA A 35 5.74 7.29 -1.74
CA ALA A 35 4.96 8.40 -2.25
C ALA A 35 5.51 9.74 -1.72
N PRO A 36 5.47 10.82 -2.52
CA PRO A 36 5.84 12.14 -2.03
C PRO A 36 4.89 12.57 -0.90
N ALA A 37 5.33 13.48 -0.03
CA ALA A 37 4.50 13.96 1.07
C ALA A 37 3.14 14.48 0.59
N GLY A 38 2.06 14.03 1.22
CA GLY A 38 0.68 14.40 0.86
C GLY A 38 0.09 13.60 -0.31
N PHE A 39 0.81 12.61 -0.83
CA PHE A 39 0.30 11.70 -1.85
C PHE A 39 0.28 10.25 -1.35
N HIS A 40 -0.70 9.51 -1.83
CA HIS A 40 -0.80 8.07 -1.63
C HIS A 40 -0.58 7.35 -2.96
N HIS A 41 0.27 6.32 -2.96
CA HIS A 41 0.49 5.48 -4.13
C HIS A 41 -0.48 4.31 -4.20
N ARG A 42 -0.95 4.00 -5.41
CA ARG A 42 -1.86 2.88 -5.66
C ARG A 42 -1.63 2.29 -7.04
N TRP A 43 -1.65 0.97 -7.09
CA TRP A 43 -1.68 0.22 -8.33
C TRP A 43 -3.07 0.28 -8.96
N ILE A 44 -3.13 0.76 -10.19
CA ILE A 44 -4.33 0.80 -11.03
C ILE A 44 -4.22 -0.29 -12.06
N ARG A 45 -5.33 -1.00 -12.29
CA ARG A 45 -5.40 -1.98 -13.37
C ARG A 45 -5.42 -1.28 -14.72
N ALA A 46 -4.47 -1.66 -15.55
CA ALA A 46 -4.32 -1.18 -16.91
C ALA A 46 -4.66 -2.23 -17.96
N GLU A 47 -4.59 -3.51 -17.60
CA GLU A 47 -4.90 -4.61 -18.50
C GLU A 47 -5.72 -5.70 -17.79
N THR A 48 -6.60 -6.36 -18.53
CA THR A 48 -7.31 -7.56 -18.09
C THR A 48 -7.38 -8.54 -19.26
N MET A 49 -6.92 -9.77 -19.06
CA MET A 49 -6.99 -10.84 -20.07
C MET A 49 -6.42 -10.44 -21.45
N GLY A 50 -5.34 -9.65 -21.51
CA GLY A 50 -4.77 -9.18 -22.79
C GLY A 50 -5.40 -7.89 -23.34
N PHE A 51 -6.47 -7.37 -22.74
CA PHE A 51 -7.15 -6.16 -23.18
C PHE A 51 -6.80 -4.96 -22.31
N THR A 52 -6.54 -3.81 -22.94
CA THR A 52 -6.30 -2.56 -22.22
C THR A 52 -7.58 -2.06 -21.54
N ASP A 53 -7.57 -1.96 -20.21
CA ASP A 53 -8.67 -1.47 -19.37
C ASP A 53 -8.71 0.08 -19.37
N THR A 54 -8.96 0.64 -20.55
CA THR A 54 -9.01 2.10 -20.77
C THR A 54 -10.07 2.78 -19.92
N LYS A 55 -11.19 2.12 -19.66
CA LYS A 55 -12.30 2.64 -18.84
C LYS A 55 -11.86 2.82 -17.39
N ASN A 56 -11.17 1.85 -16.80
CA ASN A 56 -10.67 1.94 -15.43
C ASN A 56 -9.61 3.04 -15.30
N ILE A 57 -8.61 3.05 -16.20
CA ILE A 57 -7.58 4.09 -16.20
C ILE A 57 -8.23 5.48 -16.32
N ALA A 58 -9.09 5.70 -17.31
CA ALA A 58 -9.74 7.00 -17.50
C ALA A 58 -10.61 7.40 -16.29
N GLY A 59 -11.34 6.45 -15.70
CA GLY A 59 -12.13 6.69 -14.50
C GLY A 59 -11.29 7.08 -13.29
N ARG A 60 -10.10 6.47 -13.13
CA ARG A 60 -9.14 6.80 -12.08
C ARG A 60 -8.47 8.15 -12.32
N LEU A 61 -8.08 8.46 -13.56
CA LEU A 61 -7.51 9.77 -13.90
C LEU A 61 -8.50 10.91 -13.60
N ARG A 62 -9.78 10.77 -13.99
CA ARG A 62 -10.83 11.75 -13.64
C ARG A 62 -11.11 11.85 -12.13
N SER A 63 -10.75 10.81 -11.40
CA SER A 63 -10.91 10.68 -9.95
C SER A 63 -9.78 11.35 -9.15
N GLY A 64 -8.82 12.01 -9.83
CA GLY A 64 -7.68 12.67 -9.19
C GLY A 64 -6.42 11.79 -9.10
N TYR A 65 -6.39 10.62 -9.74
CA TYR A 65 -5.16 9.84 -9.83
C TYR A 65 -4.25 10.37 -10.95
N GLU A 66 -2.95 10.35 -10.71
CA GLU A 66 -1.91 10.70 -11.67
C GLU A 66 -0.93 9.54 -11.84
N LEU A 67 -0.58 9.20 -13.08
CA LEU A 67 0.38 8.12 -13.33
C LEU A 67 1.78 8.53 -12.90
N VAL A 68 2.48 7.63 -12.21
CA VAL A 68 3.82 7.87 -11.71
C VAL A 68 4.84 7.45 -12.76
N ARG A 69 5.59 8.43 -13.27
CA ARG A 69 6.69 8.19 -14.20
C ARG A 69 7.94 7.72 -13.47
N ALA A 70 8.69 6.83 -14.11
CA ALA A 70 9.99 6.37 -13.61
C ALA A 70 10.99 7.53 -13.47
N ASP A 71 10.89 8.54 -14.34
CA ASP A 71 11.73 9.74 -14.32
C ASP A 71 11.63 10.53 -12.98
N ALA A 72 10.51 10.41 -12.26
CA ALA A 72 10.32 11.05 -10.96
C ALA A 72 11.13 10.36 -9.84
N TYR A 73 11.62 9.15 -10.08
CA TYR A 73 12.38 8.33 -9.15
C TYR A 73 13.68 7.86 -9.80
N PRO A 74 14.62 8.78 -10.09
CA PRO A 74 15.89 8.41 -10.72
C PRO A 74 16.67 7.46 -9.82
N GLY A 75 17.23 6.39 -10.41
CA GLY A 75 17.97 5.36 -9.67
C GLY A 75 17.10 4.35 -8.93
N SER A 76 15.79 4.34 -9.15
CA SER A 76 14.92 3.29 -8.64
C SER A 76 14.87 2.08 -9.59
N GLU A 77 14.91 0.87 -9.02
CA GLU A 77 14.89 -0.40 -9.77
C GLU A 77 13.45 -0.92 -10.00
N TYR A 78 12.47 -0.01 -10.08
CA TYR A 78 11.08 -0.41 -10.29
C TYR A 78 10.83 -0.78 -11.75
N PRO A 79 9.99 -1.78 -12.02
CA PRO A 79 9.63 -2.12 -13.40
C PRO A 79 8.90 -0.96 -14.08
N VAL A 80 9.33 -0.66 -15.31
CA VAL A 80 8.80 0.44 -16.11
C VAL A 80 8.17 -0.14 -17.36
N VAL A 81 7.04 0.41 -17.76
CA VAL A 81 6.43 0.09 -19.04
C VAL A 81 7.33 0.62 -20.15
N THR A 82 7.84 -0.28 -21.00
CA THR A 82 8.75 0.05 -22.10
C THR A 82 8.03 0.38 -23.40
N GLU A 83 6.76 -0.04 -23.53
CA GLU A 83 6.02 -0.05 -24.78
C GLU A 83 4.60 0.53 -24.66
N GLY A 84 4.03 0.95 -25.78
CA GLY A 84 2.67 1.45 -25.86
C GLY A 84 2.44 2.83 -25.23
N LYS A 85 1.17 3.15 -24.95
CA LYS A 85 0.70 4.46 -24.50
C LYS A 85 1.27 4.89 -23.15
N TYR A 86 1.59 3.93 -22.28
CA TYR A 86 2.06 4.19 -20.91
C TYR A 86 3.57 4.06 -20.76
N LYS A 87 4.31 4.12 -21.86
CA LYS A 87 5.77 4.07 -21.85
C LYS A 87 6.36 5.10 -20.88
N GLY A 88 7.28 4.64 -20.02
CA GLY A 88 7.93 5.45 -19.00
C GLY A 88 7.17 5.56 -17.67
N VAL A 89 5.98 4.97 -17.56
CA VAL A 89 5.24 4.84 -16.30
C VAL A 89 5.70 3.58 -15.56
N ILE A 90 5.79 3.65 -14.24
CA ILE A 90 6.09 2.49 -13.40
C ILE A 90 4.93 1.50 -13.49
N GLY A 91 5.19 0.26 -13.89
CA GLY A 91 4.15 -0.72 -14.21
C GLY A 91 4.63 -2.17 -14.18
N VAL A 92 3.78 -3.07 -13.66
CA VAL A 92 4.04 -4.51 -13.55
C VAL A 92 2.80 -5.30 -13.92
N GLY A 93 2.93 -6.28 -14.82
CA GLY A 93 1.90 -7.31 -15.04
C GLY A 93 0.50 -6.77 -15.35
N GLY A 94 0.40 -5.72 -16.17
CA GLY A 94 -0.88 -5.08 -16.49
C GLY A 94 -1.40 -4.11 -15.42
N LEU A 95 -0.58 -3.74 -14.44
CA LEU A 95 -0.85 -2.68 -13.46
C LEU A 95 0.05 -1.47 -13.73
N LEU A 96 -0.47 -0.28 -13.46
CA LEU A 96 0.27 0.98 -13.50
C LEU A 96 0.25 1.61 -12.12
N LEU A 97 1.39 2.16 -11.71
CA LEU A 97 1.49 2.93 -10.50
C LEU A 97 0.88 4.32 -10.71
N ALA A 98 0.03 4.72 -9.80
CA ALA A 98 -0.51 6.06 -9.75
C ALA A 98 -0.44 6.64 -8.34
N ARG A 99 -0.39 7.95 -8.27
CA ARG A 99 -0.48 8.73 -7.04
C ARG A 99 -1.82 9.44 -6.98
N ILE A 100 -2.33 9.67 -5.78
CA ILE A 100 -3.50 10.50 -5.52
C ILE A 100 -3.23 11.38 -4.31
N PRO A 101 -3.63 12.66 -4.29
CA PRO A 101 -3.54 13.50 -3.10
C PRO A 101 -4.32 12.89 -1.94
N GLU A 102 -3.71 12.88 -0.75
CA GLU A 102 -4.36 12.36 0.47
C GLU A 102 -5.66 13.11 0.81
N GLU A 103 -5.74 14.39 0.49
CA GLU A 103 -6.95 15.21 0.68
C GLU A 103 -8.14 14.65 -0.10
N ILE A 104 -7.92 14.26 -1.35
CA ILE A 104 -8.96 13.68 -2.21
C ILE A 104 -9.36 12.29 -1.68
N VAL A 105 -8.40 11.51 -1.18
CA VAL A 105 -8.69 10.21 -0.56
C VAL A 105 -9.60 10.40 0.66
N LYS A 106 -9.23 11.30 1.58
CA LYS A 106 -10.02 11.58 2.79
C LYS A 106 -11.43 12.07 2.47
N ALA A 107 -11.55 12.99 1.51
CA ALA A 107 -12.86 13.52 1.09
C ALA A 107 -13.77 12.42 0.53
N ARG A 108 -13.20 11.47 -0.25
CA ARG A 108 -13.95 10.33 -0.77
C ARG A 108 -14.35 9.35 0.32
N ASP A 109 -13.43 9.04 1.22
CA ASP A 109 -13.71 8.14 2.34
C ASP A 109 -14.81 8.69 3.24
N GLU A 110 -14.81 10.01 3.51
CA GLU A 110 -15.89 10.65 4.25
C GLU A 110 -17.23 10.57 3.52
N TYR A 111 -17.25 10.85 2.21
CA TYR A 111 -18.46 10.76 1.40
C TYR A 111 -19.06 9.34 1.40
N PHE A 112 -18.24 8.31 1.18
CA PHE A 112 -18.73 6.93 1.20
C PHE A 112 -19.10 6.46 2.59
N ARG A 113 -18.40 6.92 3.64
CA ARG A 113 -18.78 6.64 5.02
C ARG A 113 -20.16 7.19 5.35
N LYS A 114 -20.47 8.43 4.92
CA LYS A 114 -21.81 9.02 5.09
C LYS A 114 -22.88 8.20 4.37
N ILE A 115 -22.65 7.84 3.11
CA ILE A 115 -23.58 7.00 2.35
C ILE A 115 -23.84 5.64 3.02
N THR A 116 -22.80 5.00 3.54
CA THR A 116 -22.96 3.72 4.24
C THR A 116 -23.75 3.91 5.52
N GLN A 117 -23.45 4.95 6.31
CA GLN A 117 -24.19 5.26 7.54
C GLN A 117 -25.67 5.57 7.26
N ASP A 118 -25.96 6.41 6.26
CA ASP A 118 -27.34 6.75 5.87
C ASP A 118 -28.17 5.53 5.43
N ARG A 119 -27.51 4.46 4.97
CA ARG A 119 -28.16 3.19 4.61
C ARG A 119 -28.38 2.26 5.78
N ASP A 120 -27.51 2.31 6.78
CA ASP A 120 -27.64 1.50 8.00
C ASP A 120 -28.69 2.12 8.95
N ASP A 121 -28.90 3.44 8.87
CA ASP A 121 -29.89 4.19 9.65
C ASP A 121 -31.32 4.18 9.02
N ALA A 122 -31.51 3.57 7.84
CA ALA A 122 -32.78 3.52 7.09
C ALA A 122 -33.41 2.12 7.08
#